data_AF-F0F9X8-F1
#
_entry.id   AF-F0F9X8-F1
#
_cell.length_a   1.000
_cell.length_b   1.000
_cell.length_c   1.000
_cell.angle_alpha   90.00
_cell.angle_beta   90.00
_cell.angle_gamma   90.00
#
_symmetry.space_group_name_H-M   'P 1'
#
loop_
_entity.id
_entity.type
_entity.pdbx_description
1 polymer ?
#
loop_
_entity_poly.entity_id
_entity_poly.type
_entity_poly.pdbx_seq_one_letter_code
_entity_poly.pdbx_strand_id
1 'polypeptide(L)'
;MADNEMINILLKNKELLAGDDAIFKGVTKEDSPVLSSYANTPHCRKITIYHLRKTLLVSFIKEQYEEVTEYLRYVLFHAAKNGAPTRRLIGENNKINLDANFILSAPNHDTLRKVVTERIFQQLENEKSTLDLIKKINNKLGLEIPENIIKEALPYLLIRHIFVHSDGKPDKEFKEKYPQFKLDEKKKINLLKLPINDIKDKVKKLIRMIDEKMLEKDFFPKNEIQN
;
A
#
# COMPACT_ATOMS: atom_id res chain seq x y z
N MET A 1 10.34 -9.35 -2.18
CA MET A 1 11.00 -9.91 -3.40
C MET A 1 11.45 -11.32 -3.12
N ALA A 2 12.20 -11.52 -2.03
CA ALA A 2 12.50 -12.83 -1.48
C ALA A 2 11.26 -13.73 -1.36
N ASP A 3 10.11 -13.23 -0.91
CA ASP A 3 8.90 -14.08 -0.79
C ASP A 3 8.39 -14.59 -2.15
N ASN A 4 8.28 -13.73 -3.16
CA ASN A 4 7.82 -14.15 -4.49
C ASN A 4 8.86 -15.05 -5.18
N GLU A 5 10.15 -14.81 -4.97
CA GLU A 5 11.24 -15.69 -5.41
C GLU A 5 11.18 -17.05 -4.72
N MET A 6 11.01 -17.07 -3.40
CA MET A 6 10.84 -18.27 -2.58
C MET A 6 9.64 -19.07 -3.06
N ILE A 7 8.49 -18.43 -3.28
CA ILE A 7 7.32 -19.13 -3.82
C ILE A 7 7.59 -19.70 -5.22
N ASN A 8 8.30 -18.99 -6.10
CA ASN A 8 8.68 -19.53 -7.41
C ASN A 8 9.59 -20.76 -7.26
N ILE A 9 10.52 -20.75 -6.30
CA ILE A 9 11.35 -21.89 -5.95
C ILE A 9 10.49 -23.05 -5.44
N LEU A 10 9.53 -22.80 -4.54
CA LEU A 10 8.60 -23.82 -4.06
C LEU A 10 7.76 -24.41 -5.19
N LEU A 11 7.25 -23.59 -6.11
CA LEU A 11 6.48 -24.06 -7.28
C LEU A 11 7.32 -24.94 -8.22
N LYS A 12 8.58 -24.55 -8.45
CA LYS A 12 9.52 -25.32 -9.29
C LYS A 12 9.87 -26.65 -8.65
N ASN A 13 10.02 -26.68 -7.32
CA ASN A 13 10.49 -27.85 -6.56
C ASN A 13 9.37 -28.61 -5.83
N LYS A 14 8.09 -28.31 -6.09
CA LYS A 14 6.95 -28.88 -5.35
C LYS A 14 6.92 -30.40 -5.27
N GLU A 15 7.45 -31.11 -6.27
CA GLU A 15 7.49 -32.57 -6.26
C GLU A 15 8.58 -33.11 -5.32
N LEU A 16 9.67 -32.37 -5.10
CA LEU A 16 10.68 -32.72 -4.09
C LEU A 16 10.13 -32.60 -2.66
N LEU A 17 9.11 -31.77 -2.50
CA LEU A 17 8.38 -31.56 -1.25
C LEU A 17 7.26 -32.57 -1.03
N ALA A 18 6.94 -33.45 -1.99
CA ALA A 18 5.85 -34.41 -1.85
C ALA A 18 6.10 -35.39 -0.70
N GLY A 19 5.08 -35.60 0.14
CA GLY A 19 5.10 -36.66 1.15
C GLY A 19 4.61 -37.99 0.57
N ASP A 20 4.84 -39.08 1.29
CA ASP A 20 4.43 -40.42 0.88
C ASP A 20 2.89 -40.56 0.94
N ASP A 21 2.30 -40.24 2.09
CA ASP A 21 0.85 -40.34 2.34
C ASP A 21 0.15 -38.97 2.47
N ALA A 22 0.89 -37.87 2.36
CA ALA A 22 0.38 -36.52 2.57
C ALA A 22 0.85 -35.54 1.48
N ILE A 23 0.17 -34.40 1.35
CA ILE A 23 0.44 -33.42 0.30
C ILE A 23 1.88 -32.92 0.27
N PHE A 24 2.52 -32.76 1.44
CA PHE A 24 3.93 -32.40 1.58
C PHE A 24 4.62 -33.21 2.69
N LYS A 25 5.96 -33.34 2.63
CA LYS A 25 6.79 -33.93 3.69
C LYS A 25 6.59 -33.17 5.01
N GLY A 26 6.48 -33.92 6.11
CA GLY A 26 6.28 -33.36 7.45
C GLY A 26 4.84 -32.97 7.80
N VAL A 27 3.88 -33.16 6.89
CA VAL A 27 2.45 -32.97 7.21
C VAL A 27 1.94 -34.16 8.01
N THR A 28 1.51 -33.92 9.25
CA THR A 28 0.85 -34.90 10.13
C THR A 28 -0.60 -34.48 10.39
N LYS A 29 -1.46 -35.43 10.81
CA LYS A 29 -2.84 -35.11 11.22
C LYS A 29 -2.90 -34.26 12.49
N GLU A 30 -1.91 -34.42 13.37
CA GLU A 30 -1.81 -33.74 14.66
C GLU A 30 -1.37 -32.27 14.47
N ASP A 31 -0.28 -32.03 13.73
CA ASP A 31 0.29 -30.69 13.58
C ASP A 31 -0.33 -29.89 12.42
N SER A 32 -0.89 -30.59 11.44
CA SER A 32 -1.36 -30.00 10.18
C SER A 32 -2.72 -30.57 9.73
N PRO A 33 -3.77 -30.51 10.59
CA PRO A 33 -5.05 -31.18 10.35
C PRO A 33 -5.68 -30.78 9.00
N VAL A 34 -5.60 -29.50 8.62
CA VAL A 34 -6.15 -29.02 7.34
C VAL A 34 -5.36 -29.56 6.14
N LEU A 35 -4.03 -29.46 6.15
CA LEU A 35 -3.20 -29.94 5.03
C LEU A 35 -3.22 -31.47 4.90
N SER A 36 -3.36 -32.18 6.02
CA SER A 36 -3.48 -33.64 6.04
C SER A 36 -4.75 -34.14 5.36
N SER A 37 -5.79 -33.29 5.26
CA SER A 37 -7.04 -33.61 4.58
C SER A 37 -6.94 -33.49 3.05
N TYR A 38 -5.88 -32.87 2.51
CA TYR A 38 -5.75 -32.63 1.08
C TYR A 38 -5.24 -33.86 0.35
N ALA A 39 -5.76 -34.11 -0.85
CA ALA A 39 -5.31 -35.23 -1.67
C ALA A 39 -3.82 -35.10 -2.04
N ASN A 40 -3.07 -36.19 -1.91
CA ASN A 40 -1.65 -36.26 -2.29
C ASN A 40 -1.48 -36.35 -3.81
N THR A 41 -1.69 -35.22 -4.50
CA THR A 41 -1.52 -35.14 -5.97
C THR A 41 -0.67 -33.93 -6.37
N PRO A 42 0.04 -34.00 -7.53
CA PRO A 42 0.77 -32.85 -8.08
C PRO A 42 -0.12 -31.61 -8.26
N HIS A 43 -1.39 -31.84 -8.63
CA HIS A 43 -2.37 -30.78 -8.83
C HIS A 43 -2.71 -30.07 -7.51
N CYS A 44 -3.01 -30.82 -6.46
CA CYS A 44 -3.29 -30.26 -5.13
C CYS A 44 -2.07 -29.51 -4.57
N ARG A 45 -0.85 -30.04 -4.71
CA ARG A 45 0.39 -29.33 -4.32
C ARG A 45 0.52 -27.97 -5.00
N LYS A 46 0.31 -27.94 -6.32
CA LYS A 46 0.35 -26.72 -7.13
C LYS A 46 -0.69 -25.71 -6.64
N ILE A 47 -1.92 -26.17 -6.38
CA ILE A 47 -3.00 -25.32 -5.85
C ILE A 47 -2.62 -24.74 -4.50
N THR A 48 -2.14 -25.54 -3.55
CA THR A 48 -1.75 -25.08 -2.21
C THR A 48 -0.68 -24.00 -2.26
N ILE A 49 0.38 -24.19 -3.07
CA ILE A 49 1.43 -23.19 -3.21
C ILE A 49 0.91 -21.93 -3.90
N TYR A 50 -0.01 -22.03 -4.87
CA TYR A 50 -0.65 -20.85 -5.45
C TYR A 50 -1.54 -20.11 -4.46
N HIS A 51 -2.24 -20.80 -3.56
CA HIS A 51 -2.99 -20.15 -2.50
C HIS A 51 -2.05 -19.36 -1.59
N LEU A 52 -0.95 -19.97 -1.14
CA LEU A 52 0.09 -19.26 -0.38
C LEU A 52 0.61 -18.03 -1.14
N ARG A 53 0.91 -18.18 -2.44
CA ARG A 53 1.33 -17.06 -3.29
C ARG A 53 0.31 -15.93 -3.27
N LYS A 54 -0.96 -16.24 -3.52
CA LYS A 54 -2.03 -15.23 -3.55
C LYS A 54 -2.14 -14.51 -2.21
N THR A 55 -2.09 -15.24 -1.09
CA THR A 55 -2.11 -14.64 0.26
C THR A 55 -0.97 -13.65 0.45
N LEU A 56 0.27 -14.03 0.13
CA LEU A 56 1.43 -13.15 0.24
C LEU A 56 1.30 -11.91 -0.66
N LEU A 57 0.79 -12.06 -1.88
CA LEU A 57 0.59 -10.93 -2.79
C LEU A 57 -0.48 -9.95 -2.30
N VAL A 58 -1.56 -10.45 -1.71
CA VAL A 58 -2.58 -9.58 -1.10
C VAL A 58 -1.97 -8.82 0.08
N SER A 59 -1.21 -9.51 0.95
CA SER A 59 -0.54 -8.86 2.08
C SER A 59 0.44 -7.78 1.60
N PHE A 60 1.27 -8.10 0.61
CA PHE A 60 2.21 -7.14 0.00
C PHE A 60 1.50 -5.88 -0.52
N ILE A 61 0.38 -6.02 -1.23
CA ILE A 61 -0.38 -4.87 -1.76
C ILE A 61 -0.96 -4.02 -0.62
N LYS A 62 -1.42 -4.66 0.47
CA LYS A 62 -1.95 -3.95 1.64
C LYS A 62 -0.85 -3.17 2.35
N GLU A 63 0.26 -3.82 2.63
CA GLU A 63 1.42 -3.22 3.30
C GLU A 63 2.00 -2.07 2.48
N GLN A 64 2.16 -2.24 1.16
CA GLN A 64 2.62 -1.17 0.27
C GLN A 64 1.74 0.08 0.32
N TYR A 65 0.42 -0.09 0.41
CA TYR A 65 -0.50 1.04 0.58
C TYR A 65 -0.34 1.69 1.96
N GLU A 66 -0.25 0.89 3.02
CA GLU A 66 -0.09 1.36 4.40
C GLU A 66 1.21 2.16 4.56
N GLU A 67 2.33 1.67 4.02
CA GLU A 67 3.61 2.37 3.95
C GLU A 67 3.48 3.72 3.22
N VAL A 68 2.79 3.76 2.08
CA VAL A 68 2.57 5.02 1.35
C VAL A 68 1.71 5.98 2.18
N THR A 69 0.66 5.51 2.85
CA THR A 69 -0.16 6.38 3.71
C THR A 69 0.62 6.93 4.90
N GLU A 70 1.45 6.10 5.52
CA GLU A 70 2.28 6.53 6.65
C GLU A 70 3.34 7.54 6.21
N TYR A 71 3.97 7.30 5.05
CA TYR A 71 4.87 8.26 4.44
C TYR A 71 4.18 9.58 4.10
N LEU A 72 2.94 9.56 3.61
CA LEU A 72 2.18 10.78 3.36
C LEU A 72 1.83 11.56 4.65
N ARG A 73 1.59 10.86 5.77
CA ARG A 73 1.47 11.49 7.10
C ARG A 73 2.77 12.17 7.49
N TYR A 74 3.90 11.48 7.31
CA TYR A 74 5.24 12.00 7.56
C TYR A 74 5.51 13.27 6.74
N VAL A 75 5.23 13.24 5.44
CA VAL A 75 5.35 14.38 4.50
C VAL A 75 4.57 15.59 5.01
N LEU A 76 3.31 15.42 5.41
CA LEU A 76 2.49 16.52 5.94
C LEU A 76 3.05 17.10 7.24
N PHE A 77 3.51 16.24 8.16
CA PHE A 77 4.09 16.67 9.42
C PHE A 77 5.36 17.50 9.21
N HIS A 78 6.29 17.01 8.38
CA HIS A 78 7.55 17.71 8.11
C HIS A 78 7.34 19.00 7.32
N ALA A 79 6.43 19.01 6.35
CA ALA A 79 6.01 20.25 5.68
C ALA A 79 5.49 21.28 6.68
N ALA A 80 4.58 20.90 7.58
CA ALA A 80 4.06 21.80 8.62
C ALA A 80 5.15 22.24 9.61
N LYS A 81 6.19 21.42 9.82
CA LYS A 81 7.31 21.71 10.72
C LYS A 81 8.27 22.73 10.14
N ASN A 82 8.55 22.60 8.85
CA ASN A 82 9.59 23.36 8.16
C ASN A 82 9.01 24.53 7.34
N GLY A 83 7.82 25.01 7.71
CA GLY A 83 7.31 26.31 7.23
C GLY A 83 6.46 26.25 5.97
N ALA A 84 5.87 25.09 5.63
CA ALA A 84 4.86 25.05 4.57
C ALA A 84 3.73 26.05 4.85
N PRO A 85 3.26 26.81 3.84
CA PRO A 85 2.28 27.86 4.06
C PRO A 85 1.02 27.34 4.75
N THR A 86 0.75 27.81 5.97
CA THR A 86 -0.36 27.33 6.82
C THR A 86 -1.71 27.41 6.12
N ARG A 87 -1.96 28.46 5.33
CA ARG A 87 -3.20 28.63 4.56
C ARG A 87 -3.39 27.53 3.51
N ARG A 88 -2.32 27.05 2.87
CA ARG A 88 -2.39 25.92 1.93
C ARG A 88 -2.55 24.59 2.65
N LEU A 89 -1.78 24.39 3.72
CA LEU A 89 -1.78 23.13 4.49
C LEU A 89 -3.13 22.87 5.16
N ILE A 90 -3.69 23.86 5.85
CA ILE A 90 -5.00 23.77 6.50
C ILE A 90 -6.10 23.89 5.44
N GLY A 91 -6.03 24.88 4.55
CA GLY A 91 -7.13 25.24 3.65
C GLY A 91 -8.11 26.21 4.32
N GLU A 92 -8.85 26.99 3.53
CA GLU A 92 -9.59 28.16 4.04
C GLU A 92 -10.75 27.82 4.99
N ASN A 93 -11.32 26.62 4.88
CA ASN A 93 -12.52 26.21 5.64
C ASN A 93 -12.27 25.05 6.62
N ASN A 94 -11.02 24.64 6.84
CA ASN A 94 -10.73 23.52 7.73
C ASN A 94 -10.61 23.97 9.18
N LYS A 95 -11.63 23.64 9.97
CA LYS A 95 -11.62 23.79 11.43
C LYS A 95 -11.25 22.47 12.09
N ILE A 96 -10.43 22.54 13.13
CA ILE A 96 -9.99 21.39 13.92
C ILE A 96 -10.32 21.65 15.38
N ASN A 97 -11.16 20.80 15.97
CA ASN A 97 -11.64 20.96 17.35
C ASN A 97 -10.72 20.25 18.36
N LEU A 98 -9.76 20.95 18.94
CA LEU A 98 -8.87 20.39 19.97
C LEU A 98 -9.43 20.61 21.37
N ASP A 99 -9.21 19.63 22.26
CA ASP A 99 -9.53 19.78 23.67
C ASP A 99 -8.62 20.82 24.33
N ALA A 100 -9.18 21.68 25.18
CA ALA A 100 -8.43 22.75 25.83
C ALA A 100 -7.38 22.20 26.82
N ASN A 101 -7.70 21.13 27.55
CA ASN A 101 -6.73 20.49 28.44
C ASN A 101 -5.60 19.86 27.64
N PHE A 102 -5.89 19.26 26.47
CA PHE A 102 -4.85 18.77 25.56
C PHE A 102 -3.93 19.90 25.09
N ILE A 103 -4.48 21.06 24.70
CA ILE A 103 -3.65 22.20 24.27
C ILE A 103 -2.72 22.66 25.40
N LEU A 104 -3.27 22.83 26.62
CA LEU A 104 -2.52 23.31 27.78
C LEU A 104 -1.51 22.31 28.32
N SER A 105 -1.75 21.00 28.14
CA SER A 105 -0.86 19.92 28.59
C SER A 105 0.15 19.48 27.54
N ALA A 106 0.11 20.02 26.32
CA ALA A 106 1.05 19.65 25.26
C ALA A 106 2.49 20.03 25.67
N PRO A 107 3.44 19.07 25.67
CA PRO A 107 4.79 19.32 26.15
C PRO A 107 5.60 20.25 25.25
N ASN A 108 5.23 20.35 23.96
CA ASN A 108 5.88 21.22 22.99
C ASN A 108 4.98 21.47 21.76
N HIS A 109 5.37 22.44 20.94
CA HIS A 109 4.67 22.81 19.72
C HIS A 109 4.64 21.67 18.67
N ASP A 110 5.64 20.78 18.66
CA ASP A 110 5.69 19.62 17.76
C ASP A 110 4.56 18.63 18.07
N THR A 111 4.17 18.48 19.35
CA THR A 111 3.04 17.64 19.76
C THR A 111 1.71 18.19 19.22
N LEU A 112 1.51 19.50 19.34
CA LEU A 112 0.34 20.17 18.76
C LEU A 112 0.31 20.03 17.24
N ARG A 113 1.45 20.24 16.59
CA ARG A 113 1.59 20.10 15.14
C ARG A 113 1.22 18.70 14.68
N LYS A 114 1.74 17.67 15.35
CA LYS A 114 1.46 16.27 15.01
C LYS A 114 -0.04 15.97 15.07
N VAL A 115 -0.74 16.41 16.11
CA VAL A 115 -2.19 16.20 16.23
C VAL A 115 -2.97 16.98 15.18
N VAL A 116 -2.58 18.20 14.87
CA VAL A 116 -3.19 19.01 13.79
C VAL A 116 -3.01 18.31 12.43
N THR A 117 -1.79 17.91 12.09
CA THR A 117 -1.50 17.28 10.79
C THR A 117 -2.15 15.91 10.66
N GLU A 118 -2.22 15.14 11.75
CA GLU A 118 -2.92 13.86 11.79
C GLU A 118 -4.41 14.03 11.49
N ARG A 119 -5.06 15.03 12.09
CA ARG A 119 -6.48 15.31 11.82
C ARG A 119 -6.73 15.81 10.41
N ILE A 120 -5.82 16.61 9.86
CA ILE A 120 -5.88 16.98 8.43
C ILE A 120 -5.77 15.72 7.57
N PHE A 121 -4.83 14.84 7.86
CA PHE A 121 -4.67 13.59 7.10
C PHE A 121 -5.94 12.72 7.19
N GLN A 122 -6.51 12.54 8.38
CA GLN A 122 -7.75 11.78 8.58
C GLN A 122 -8.93 12.37 7.78
N GLN A 123 -9.06 13.70 7.73
CA GLN A 123 -10.07 14.35 6.88
C GLN A 123 -9.86 14.02 5.39
N LEU A 124 -8.61 14.03 4.92
CA LEU A 124 -8.28 13.68 3.53
C LEU A 124 -8.51 12.19 3.24
N GLU A 125 -8.16 11.31 4.18
CA GLU A 125 -8.27 9.86 4.03
C GLU A 125 -9.73 9.37 4.05
N ASN A 126 -10.59 10.03 4.86
CA ASN A 126 -12.01 9.69 4.98
C ASN A 126 -12.81 9.83 3.68
N GLU A 127 -12.26 10.52 2.68
CA GLU A 127 -12.84 10.63 1.34
C GLU A 127 -12.64 9.36 0.48
N LYS A 128 -11.92 8.35 0.99
CA LYS A 128 -11.76 6.99 0.44
C LYS A 128 -11.20 6.89 -0.98
N SER A 129 -10.61 7.94 -1.52
CA SER A 129 -9.97 7.94 -2.83
C SER A 129 -8.47 8.15 -2.67
N THR A 130 -7.69 7.09 -2.95
CA THR A 130 -6.22 7.17 -2.92
C THR A 130 -5.68 8.25 -3.86
N LEU A 131 -6.34 8.42 -5.01
CA LEU A 131 -6.00 9.45 -5.98
C LEU A 131 -6.18 10.83 -5.36
N ASP A 132 -7.32 11.06 -4.71
CA ASP A 132 -7.64 12.36 -4.14
C ASP A 132 -6.74 12.66 -2.95
N LEU A 133 -6.38 11.67 -2.15
CA LEU A 133 -5.41 11.83 -1.07
C LEU A 133 -4.06 12.36 -1.60
N ILE A 134 -3.47 11.67 -2.59
CA ILE A 134 -2.18 12.06 -3.18
C ILE A 134 -2.29 13.44 -3.85
N LYS A 135 -3.34 13.68 -4.62
CA LYS A 135 -3.55 14.98 -5.30
C LYS A 135 -3.76 16.12 -4.32
N LYS A 136 -4.50 15.91 -3.24
CA LYS A 136 -4.73 16.94 -2.22
C LYS A 136 -3.45 17.26 -1.47
N ILE A 137 -2.63 16.26 -1.15
CA ILE A 137 -1.32 16.51 -0.52
C ILE A 137 -0.42 17.28 -1.50
N ASN A 138 -0.32 16.84 -2.77
CA ASN A 138 0.40 17.56 -3.82
C ASN A 138 -0.03 19.03 -3.92
N ASN A 139 -1.34 19.30 -3.93
CA ASN A 139 -1.89 20.65 -4.03
C ASN A 139 -1.67 21.48 -2.76
N LYS A 140 -1.91 20.91 -1.57
CA LYS A 140 -1.75 21.59 -0.27
C LYS A 140 -0.30 21.98 -0.01
N LEU A 141 0.65 21.17 -0.46
CA LEU A 141 2.08 21.44 -0.32
C LEU A 141 2.66 22.17 -1.55
N GLY A 142 1.88 22.28 -2.63
CA GLY A 142 2.30 22.88 -3.88
C GLY A 142 3.49 22.18 -4.51
N LEU A 143 3.61 20.85 -4.35
CA LEU A 143 4.78 20.07 -4.79
C LEU A 143 4.93 20.02 -6.31
N GLU A 144 3.84 20.24 -7.05
CA GLU A 144 3.84 20.23 -8.53
C GLU A 144 4.34 18.90 -9.11
N ILE A 145 3.97 17.79 -8.43
CA ILE A 145 4.30 16.44 -8.90
C ILE A 145 3.66 16.23 -10.28
N PRO A 146 4.43 15.77 -11.29
CA PRO A 146 3.88 15.53 -12.61
C PRO A 146 2.73 14.52 -12.58
N GLU A 147 1.61 14.86 -13.20
CA GLU A 147 0.38 14.05 -13.18
C GLU A 147 0.60 12.64 -13.75
N ASN A 148 1.54 12.46 -14.68
CA ASN A 148 1.88 11.14 -15.22
C ASN A 148 2.49 10.22 -14.14
N ILE A 149 3.30 10.74 -13.21
CA ILE A 149 3.88 9.96 -12.12
C ILE A 149 2.79 9.45 -11.19
N ILE A 150 1.84 10.31 -10.83
CA ILE A 150 0.67 9.95 -10.02
C ILE A 150 -0.17 8.90 -10.75
N LYS A 151 -0.48 9.12 -12.04
CA LYS A 151 -1.28 8.19 -12.85
C LYS A 151 -0.63 6.83 -13.04
N GLU A 152 0.70 6.75 -13.14
CA GLU A 152 1.44 5.49 -13.27
C GLU A 152 1.39 4.65 -11.98
N ALA A 153 1.44 5.28 -10.81
CA ALA A 153 1.42 4.58 -9.51
C ALA A 153 -0.01 4.25 -9.04
N LEU A 154 -0.96 5.13 -9.34
CA LEU A 154 -2.34 5.06 -8.87
C LEU A 154 -3.02 3.70 -9.01
N PRO A 155 -3.03 3.04 -10.20
CA PRO A 155 -3.75 1.78 -10.35
C PRO A 155 -3.33 0.74 -9.31
N TYR A 156 -2.04 0.69 -8.98
CA TYR A 156 -1.50 -0.29 -8.04
C TYR A 156 -1.93 -0.02 -6.60
N LEU A 157 -2.05 1.25 -6.22
CA LEU A 157 -2.56 1.62 -4.89
C LEU A 157 -4.08 1.38 -4.79
N LEU A 158 -4.83 1.58 -5.89
CA LEU A 158 -6.26 1.29 -5.95
C LEU A 158 -6.58 -0.20 -5.83
N ILE A 159 -5.66 -1.09 -6.24
CA ILE A 159 -5.83 -2.54 -6.09
C ILE A 159 -6.09 -2.90 -4.61
N ARG A 160 -5.45 -2.21 -3.65
CA ARG A 160 -5.72 -2.43 -2.21
C ARG A 160 -7.19 -2.23 -1.88
N HIS A 161 -7.81 -1.13 -2.33
CA HIS A 161 -9.23 -0.88 -2.08
C HIS A 161 -10.12 -1.98 -2.67
N ILE A 162 -9.79 -2.45 -3.87
CA ILE A 162 -10.55 -3.52 -4.55
C ILE A 162 -10.45 -4.84 -3.78
N PHE A 163 -9.27 -5.18 -3.23
CA PHE A 163 -9.10 -6.39 -2.41
C PHE A 163 -9.71 -6.29 -1.02
N VAL A 164 -9.70 -5.11 -0.40
CA VAL A 164 -10.26 -4.89 0.94
C VAL A 164 -11.78 -4.78 0.92
N HIS A 165 -12.36 -4.10 -0.07
CA HIS A 165 -13.79 -3.77 -0.08
C HIS A 165 -14.62 -4.62 -1.05
N SER A 166 -13.99 -5.25 -2.04
CA SER A 166 -14.70 -5.99 -3.09
C SER A 166 -14.11 -7.37 -3.36
N ASP A 167 -13.30 -7.90 -2.43
CA ASP A 167 -12.69 -9.23 -2.51
C ASP A 167 -11.98 -9.46 -3.87
N GLY A 168 -11.31 -8.41 -4.36
CA GLY A 168 -10.53 -8.44 -5.59
C GLY A 168 -11.34 -8.25 -6.87
N LYS A 169 -12.65 -7.99 -6.81
CA LYS A 169 -13.50 -7.75 -7.99
C LYS A 169 -13.55 -6.27 -8.34
N PRO A 170 -12.93 -5.83 -9.45
CA PRO A 170 -13.00 -4.44 -9.87
C PRO A 170 -14.38 -4.09 -10.43
N ASP A 171 -14.76 -2.83 -10.31
CA ASP A 171 -15.94 -2.26 -10.97
C ASP A 171 -15.72 -2.07 -12.49
N LYS A 172 -16.67 -1.44 -13.17
CA LYS A 172 -16.59 -1.17 -14.61
C LYS A 172 -15.54 -0.09 -14.91
N GLU A 173 -15.51 0.98 -14.12
CA GLU A 173 -14.59 2.10 -14.32
C GLU A 173 -13.13 1.66 -14.25
N PHE A 174 -12.76 0.88 -13.23
CA PHE A 174 -11.39 0.38 -13.08
C PHE A 174 -10.97 -0.51 -14.27
N LYS A 175 -11.88 -1.36 -14.77
CA LYS A 175 -11.59 -2.24 -15.92
C LYS A 175 -11.36 -1.45 -17.21
N GLU A 176 -12.16 -0.42 -17.43
CA GLU A 176 -12.06 0.45 -18.61
C GLU A 176 -10.80 1.31 -18.56
N LYS A 177 -10.48 1.85 -17.38
CA LYS A 177 -9.32 2.71 -17.18
C LYS A 177 -8.00 1.95 -17.15
N TYR A 178 -8.01 0.69 -16.71
CA TYR A 178 -6.81 -0.12 -16.55
C TYR A 178 -6.93 -1.55 -17.15
N PRO A 179 -7.08 -1.68 -18.47
CA PRO A 179 -7.29 -2.96 -19.16
C PRO A 179 -6.08 -3.91 -19.12
N GLN A 180 -4.92 -3.43 -18.67
CA GLN A 180 -3.73 -4.24 -18.44
C GLN A 180 -3.91 -5.24 -17.29
N PHE A 181 -4.75 -4.94 -16.30
CA PHE A 181 -5.02 -5.85 -15.18
C PHE A 181 -6.00 -6.94 -15.60
N LYS A 182 -5.46 -8.11 -15.93
CA LYS A 182 -6.26 -9.27 -16.33
C LYS A 182 -7.03 -9.84 -15.14
N LEU A 183 -8.23 -10.33 -15.43
CA LEU A 183 -9.05 -11.01 -14.44
C LEU A 183 -8.79 -12.53 -14.46
N ASP A 184 -9.07 -13.19 -13.34
CA ASP A 184 -9.15 -14.65 -13.27
C ASP A 184 -10.55 -15.16 -13.64
N GLU A 185 -10.73 -16.47 -13.62
CA GLU A 185 -12.01 -17.14 -13.92
C GLU A 185 -13.16 -16.69 -13.00
N LYS A 186 -12.83 -16.21 -11.79
CA LYS A 186 -13.79 -15.69 -10.82
C LYS A 186 -14.05 -14.18 -10.99
N LYS A 187 -13.59 -13.59 -12.10
CA LYS A 187 -13.68 -12.16 -12.42
C LYS A 187 -12.97 -11.27 -11.39
N LYS A 188 -12.00 -11.80 -10.64
CA LYS A 188 -11.14 -11.03 -9.72
C LYS A 188 -9.86 -10.61 -10.42
N ILE A 189 -9.19 -9.56 -9.94
CA ILE A 189 -7.85 -9.21 -10.42
C ILE A 189 -6.91 -10.40 -10.26
N ASN A 190 -6.27 -10.82 -11.34
CA ASN A 190 -5.38 -11.97 -11.34
C ASN A 190 -4.02 -11.59 -10.75
N LEU A 191 -3.90 -11.73 -9.43
CA LEU A 191 -2.67 -11.47 -8.68
C LEU A 191 -1.44 -12.20 -9.23
N LEU A 192 -1.62 -13.42 -9.75
CA LEU A 192 -0.52 -14.23 -10.27
C LEU A 192 0.08 -13.67 -11.56
N LYS A 193 -0.66 -12.80 -12.25
CA LYS A 193 -0.22 -12.09 -13.46
C LYS A 193 0.12 -10.62 -13.19
N LEU A 194 0.11 -10.18 -11.92
CA LEU A 194 0.50 -8.81 -11.59
C LEU A 194 2.03 -8.66 -11.71
N PRO A 195 2.50 -7.59 -12.37
CA PRO A 195 3.92 -7.27 -12.42
C PRO A 195 4.33 -6.62 -11.10
N ILE A 196 4.72 -7.43 -10.10
CA ILE A 196 5.08 -6.94 -8.76
C ILE A 196 6.25 -5.96 -8.80
N ASN A 197 7.21 -6.19 -9.69
CA ASN A 197 8.34 -5.28 -9.85
C ASN A 197 7.86 -3.91 -10.37
N ASP A 198 6.96 -3.89 -11.35
CA ASP A 198 6.38 -2.64 -11.84
C ASP A 198 5.61 -1.89 -10.74
N ILE A 199 4.86 -2.61 -9.88
CA ILE A 199 4.18 -2.01 -8.71
C ILE A 199 5.20 -1.23 -7.88
N LYS A 200 6.29 -1.91 -7.48
CA LYS A 200 7.34 -1.31 -6.66
C LYS A 200 7.99 -0.13 -7.35
N ASP A 201 8.36 -0.28 -8.61
CA ASP A 201 9.08 0.76 -9.34
C ASP A 201 8.23 2.01 -9.54
N LYS A 202 6.95 1.85 -9.86
CA LYS A 202 6.04 3.00 -10.03
C LYS A 202 5.72 3.69 -8.70
N VAL A 203 5.47 2.94 -7.63
CA VAL A 203 5.26 3.51 -6.29
C VAL A 203 6.53 4.18 -5.79
N LYS A 204 7.69 3.53 -5.92
CA LYS A 204 8.99 4.09 -5.53
C LYS A 204 9.31 5.37 -6.30
N LYS A 205 8.98 5.42 -7.60
CA LYS A 205 9.14 6.63 -8.42
C LYS A 205 8.26 7.78 -7.92
N LEU A 206 7.02 7.49 -7.50
CA LEU A 206 6.15 8.49 -6.87
C LEU A 206 6.75 9.02 -5.57
N ILE A 207 7.19 8.13 -4.67
CA ILE A 207 7.78 8.51 -3.38
C ILE A 207 9.04 9.36 -3.56
N ARG A 208 9.96 8.93 -4.43
CA ARG A 208 11.17 9.71 -4.77
C ARG A 208 10.84 11.10 -5.31
N MET A 209 9.83 11.21 -6.17
CA MET A 209 9.40 12.51 -6.68
C MET A 209 8.81 13.38 -5.56
N ILE A 210 8.08 12.81 -4.60
CA ILE A 210 7.62 13.56 -3.43
C ILE A 210 8.83 14.03 -2.61
N ASP A 211 9.80 13.17 -2.33
CA ASP A 211 11.02 13.54 -1.59
C ASP A 211 11.79 14.67 -2.27
N GLU A 212 12.02 14.55 -3.59
CA GLU A 212 12.68 15.59 -4.40
C GLU A 212 11.97 16.94 -4.26
N LYS A 213 10.63 16.96 -4.40
CA LYS A 213 9.83 18.18 -4.27
C LYS A 213 9.76 18.72 -2.85
N MET A 214 9.81 17.86 -1.85
CA MET A 214 9.89 18.26 -0.45
C MET A 214 11.25 18.91 -0.14
N LEU A 215 12.35 18.39 -0.69
CA LEU A 215 13.68 18.96 -0.55
C LEU A 215 13.81 20.29 -1.30
N GLU A 216 13.30 20.40 -2.53
CA GLU A 216 13.29 21.65 -3.31
C GLU A 216 12.58 22.80 -2.57
N LYS A 217 11.65 22.49 -1.67
CA LYS A 217 10.90 23.46 -0.86
C LYS A 217 11.42 23.61 0.56
N ASP A 218 12.55 22.98 0.89
CA ASP A 218 13.11 22.93 2.24
C ASP A 218 12.14 22.38 3.30
N PHE A 219 11.17 21.55 2.88
CA PHE A 219 10.22 20.90 3.79
C PHE A 219 10.80 19.66 4.48
N PHE A 220 11.88 19.09 3.93
CA PHE A 220 12.73 18.13 4.64
C PHE A 220 14.08 18.77 4.98
N PRO A 221 14.63 18.50 6.18
CA PRO A 221 16.02 18.79 6.45
C PRO A 221 16.90 17.86 5.60
N LYS A 222 18.06 18.35 5.14
CA LYS A 222 18.93 17.67 4.16
C LYS A 222 19.40 16.26 4.58
N ASN A 223 19.23 15.87 5.83
CA ASN A 223 19.63 14.60 6.43
C ASN A 223 18.48 13.56 6.55
N GLU A 224 17.26 13.84 6.08
CA GLU A 224 16.07 12.96 6.25
C GLU A 224 15.60 12.27 4.95
N ILE A 225 16.49 12.05 3.98
CA ILE A 225 16.13 11.37 2.71
C ILE A 225 15.73 9.91 2.98
N GLN A 226 14.53 9.52 2.52
CA GLN A 226 14.00 8.15 2.58
C GLN A 226 14.41 7.39 1.30
N ASN A 227 15.63 6.84 1.25
CA ASN A 227 16.17 6.13 0.05
C ASN A 227 15.65 4.70 -0.16
#